data_AF-A0A916LYJ3-F1
#
_entry.id   AF-A0A916LYJ3-F1
#
_cell.length_a   1.000
_cell.length_b   1.000
_cell.length_c   1.000
_cell.angle_alpha   90.00
_cell.angle_beta   90.00
_cell.angle_gamma   90.00
#
_symmetry.space_group_name_H-M   'P 1'
#
loop_
_entity.id
_entity.type
_entity.pdbx_description
1 polymer ?
#
loop_
_entity_poly.entity_id
_entity_poly.type
_entity_poly.pdbx_seq_one_letter_code
_entity_poly.pdbx_strand_id
1 'polypeptide(L)'
;MEALLAPIHQHVGPLFGPLWPLVWNLVKIVVIIAPLMLGVAYLTFWERKIIGWMQVRIGPNRVGPWGLLQPIADGMKLFFKEVLVPTKADGWLFIIAPILALAPALAAWAVVPFWDGGALANVDAGVLYLLAITSVGVYGIIIAGWASHSKYPFLGAMRSAAQMVSYEVSMGMALIAVLMVSNSLNLSDIVRAQDQGRFAEMGFGFLSWTWL
;
A
#
# COMPACT_ATOMS: atom_id res chain seq x y z
N MET A 1 -15.71 13.51 12.88
CA MET A 1 -16.18 12.83 11.65
C MET A 1 -17.42 11.96 11.91
N GLU A 2 -17.50 11.21 13.03
CA GLU A 2 -18.70 10.42 13.36
C GLU A 2 -19.99 11.24 13.38
N ALA A 3 -19.94 12.48 13.89
CA ALA A 3 -21.07 13.41 13.85
C ALA A 3 -21.49 13.83 12.41
N LEU A 4 -20.56 13.82 11.45
CA LEU A 4 -20.84 14.11 10.03
C LEU A 4 -21.38 12.88 9.29
N LEU A 5 -21.09 11.68 9.78
CA LEU A 5 -21.52 10.41 9.19
C LEU A 5 -22.79 9.84 9.84
N ALA A 6 -23.16 10.35 11.03
CA ALA A 6 -24.41 10.02 11.72
C ALA A 6 -25.67 10.19 10.86
N PRO A 7 -25.82 11.24 10.03
CA PRO A 7 -26.98 11.37 9.14
C PRO A 7 -27.04 10.24 8.10
N ILE A 8 -25.89 9.77 7.61
CA ILE A 8 -25.81 8.68 6.63
C ILE A 8 -26.25 7.37 7.27
N HIS A 9 -25.77 7.07 8.49
CA HIS A 9 -26.18 5.88 9.22
C HIS A 9 -27.67 5.86 9.57
N GLN A 10 -28.25 7.02 9.87
CA GLN A 10 -29.68 7.14 10.21
C GLN A 10 -30.61 7.06 8.99
N HIS A 11 -30.24 7.65 7.85
CA HIS A 11 -31.11 7.68 6.66
C HIS A 11 -30.87 6.51 5.70
N VAL A 12 -29.63 6.03 5.58
CA VAL A 12 -29.25 4.97 4.63
C VAL A 12 -29.15 3.61 5.31
N GLY A 13 -28.80 3.56 6.60
CA GLY A 13 -28.73 2.30 7.36
C GLY A 13 -30.02 1.47 7.34
N PRO A 14 -31.21 2.07 7.53
CA PRO A 14 -32.48 1.33 7.49
C PRO A 14 -32.81 0.70 6.13
N LEU A 15 -32.28 1.23 5.02
CA LEU A 15 -32.51 0.69 3.67
C LEU A 15 -31.87 -0.69 3.46
N PHE A 16 -30.76 -0.98 4.14
CA PHE A 16 -29.99 -2.22 3.98
C PHE A 16 -30.14 -3.20 5.15
N GLY A 17 -30.76 -2.78 6.25
CA GLY A 17 -31.04 -3.63 7.41
C GLY A 17 -29.78 -4.35 7.93
N PRO A 18 -29.79 -5.68 8.11
CA PRO A 18 -28.64 -6.44 8.59
C PRO A 18 -27.38 -6.38 7.70
N LEU A 19 -27.51 -6.02 6.42
CA LEU A 19 -26.39 -5.95 5.48
C LEU A 19 -25.64 -4.62 5.54
N TRP A 20 -26.16 -3.63 6.28
CA TRP A 20 -25.57 -2.29 6.36
C TRP A 20 -24.09 -2.27 6.78
N PRO A 21 -23.62 -3.05 7.77
CA PRO A 21 -22.20 -3.05 8.14
C PRO A 21 -21.29 -3.53 7.00
N LEU A 22 -21.75 -4.49 6.20
CA LEU A 22 -20.99 -5.02 5.07
C LEU A 22 -20.90 -3.98 3.94
N VAL A 23 -22.02 -3.35 3.59
CA VAL A 23 -22.05 -2.27 2.59
C VAL A 23 -21.16 -1.11 3.03
N TRP A 24 -21.23 -0.72 4.30
CA TRP A 24 -20.41 0.36 4.85
C TRP A 24 -18.90 0.05 4.79
N ASN A 25 -18.50 -1.18 5.12
CA ASN A 25 -17.11 -1.61 4.99
C ASN A 25 -16.63 -1.61 3.54
N LEU A 26 -17.46 -2.06 2.58
CA LEU A 26 -17.12 -2.00 1.17
C LEU A 26 -16.92 -0.56 0.68
N VAL A 27 -17.78 0.38 1.10
CA VAL A 27 -17.63 1.79 0.77
C VAL A 27 -16.30 2.34 1.31
N LYS A 28 -15.95 2.04 2.57
CA LYS A 28 -14.65 2.46 3.14
C LYS A 28 -13.47 1.90 2.35
N ILE A 29 -13.52 0.62 1.96
CA ILE A 29 -12.48 -0.01 1.13
C ILE A 29 -12.32 0.73 -0.20
N VAL A 30 -13.42 1.03 -0.90
CA VAL A 30 -13.38 1.77 -2.17
C VAL A 30 -12.80 3.17 -1.98
N VAL A 31 -13.19 3.87 -0.91
CA VAL A 31 -12.70 5.23 -0.60
C VAL A 31 -11.19 5.23 -0.30
N ILE A 32 -10.62 4.14 0.22
CA ILE A 32 -9.18 4.01 0.45
C ILE A 32 -8.45 3.59 -0.84
N ILE A 33 -8.94 2.55 -1.52
CA ILE A 33 -8.27 1.97 -2.68
C ILE A 33 -8.30 2.90 -3.89
N ALA A 34 -9.39 3.62 -4.15
CA ALA A 34 -9.51 4.45 -5.35
C ALA A 34 -8.47 5.60 -5.37
N PRO A 35 -8.31 6.42 -4.32
CA PRO A 35 -7.25 7.41 -4.24
C PRO A 35 -5.85 6.77 -4.21
N LEU A 36 -5.68 5.62 -3.56
CA LEU A 36 -4.40 4.91 -3.53
C LEU A 36 -3.96 4.51 -4.95
N MET A 37 -4.84 3.91 -5.74
CA MET A 37 -4.56 3.50 -7.12
C MET A 37 -4.26 4.71 -8.02
N LEU A 38 -4.99 5.82 -7.84
CA LEU A 38 -4.67 7.08 -8.51
C LEU A 38 -3.29 7.60 -8.09
N GLY A 39 -2.98 7.54 -6.80
CA GLY A 39 -1.67 7.92 -6.25
C GLY A 39 -0.54 7.12 -6.89
N VAL A 40 -0.66 5.79 -6.95
CA VAL A 40 0.32 4.92 -7.61
C VAL A 40 0.48 5.27 -9.09
N ALA A 41 -0.63 5.49 -9.81
CA ALA A 41 -0.60 5.88 -11.21
C ALA A 41 0.17 7.21 -11.41
N TYR A 42 -0.12 8.24 -10.61
CA TYR A 42 0.58 9.52 -10.71
C TYR A 42 2.01 9.49 -10.16
N LEU A 43 2.34 8.59 -9.24
CA LEU A 43 3.70 8.39 -8.74
C LEU A 43 4.62 7.97 -9.89
N THR A 44 4.20 7.06 -10.76
CA THR A 44 4.99 6.66 -11.95
C THR A 44 5.22 7.82 -12.94
N PHE A 45 4.24 8.73 -13.05
CA PHE A 45 4.40 9.95 -13.85
C PHE A 45 5.40 10.92 -13.23
N TRP A 46 5.30 11.14 -11.92
CA TRP A 46 6.20 12.02 -11.18
C TRP A 46 7.62 11.48 -11.15
N GLU A 47 7.81 10.18 -10.98
CA GLU A 47 9.11 9.51 -11.09
C GLU A 47 9.78 9.83 -12.43
N ARG A 48 9.08 9.63 -13.55
CA ARG A 48 9.58 9.96 -14.90
C ARG A 48 9.92 11.45 -15.04
N LYS A 49 9.12 12.34 -14.44
CA LYS A 49 9.29 13.80 -14.56
C LYS A 49 10.47 14.30 -13.74
N ILE A 50 10.59 13.86 -12.49
CA ILE A 50 11.67 14.24 -11.55
C ILE A 50 13.00 13.69 -12.05
N ILE A 51 13.08 12.41 -12.45
CA ILE A 51 14.31 11.83 -13.02
C ILE A 51 14.70 12.57 -14.31
N GLY A 52 13.73 12.95 -15.14
CA GLY A 52 13.98 13.77 -16.31
C GLY A 52 14.64 15.10 -15.96
N TRP A 53 14.07 15.84 -15.00
CA TRP A 53 14.60 17.13 -14.56
C TRP A 53 15.99 17.02 -13.94
N MET A 54 16.24 16.00 -13.11
CA MET A 54 17.58 15.72 -12.58
C MET A 54 18.61 15.46 -13.69
N GLN A 55 18.17 14.86 -14.80
CA GLN A 55 18.99 14.56 -15.97
C GLN A 55 18.99 15.69 -17.01
N VAL A 56 18.48 16.88 -16.68
CA VAL A 56 18.40 18.03 -17.60
C VAL A 56 17.64 17.69 -18.90
N ARG A 57 16.62 16.83 -18.81
CA ARG A 57 15.69 16.52 -19.90
C ARG A 57 14.25 16.74 -19.48
N ILE A 58 13.40 17.07 -20.43
CA ILE A 58 11.98 17.28 -20.16
C ILE A 58 11.30 15.91 -20.03
N GLY A 59 10.59 15.71 -18.92
CA GLY A 59 9.74 14.53 -18.70
C GLY A 59 8.53 14.48 -19.64
N PRO A 60 7.55 13.60 -19.35
CA PRO A 60 6.34 13.48 -20.17
C PRO A 60 5.58 14.82 -20.23
N ASN A 61 5.38 15.37 -21.43
CA ASN A 61 4.76 16.70 -21.63
C ASN A 61 3.71 16.74 -22.76
N ARG A 62 3.45 15.63 -23.46
CA ARG A 62 2.61 15.61 -24.67
C ARG A 62 1.20 15.05 -24.47
N VAL A 63 0.99 14.16 -23.50
CA VAL A 63 -0.30 13.48 -23.30
C VAL A 63 -1.15 14.32 -22.34
N GLY A 64 -1.97 15.22 -22.89
CA GLY A 64 -2.80 16.16 -22.14
C GLY A 64 -2.02 17.40 -21.62
N PRO A 65 -2.70 18.31 -20.89
CA PRO A 65 -2.05 19.47 -20.28
C PRO A 65 -0.92 19.02 -19.34
N TRP A 66 0.31 19.49 -19.60
CA TRP A 66 1.54 19.14 -18.84
C TRP A 66 1.86 17.63 -18.72
N GLY A 67 1.28 16.79 -19.59
CA GLY A 67 1.47 15.35 -19.56
C GLY A 67 0.64 14.61 -18.50
N LEU A 68 -0.31 15.25 -17.82
CA LEU A 68 -1.07 14.65 -16.71
C LEU A 68 -1.90 13.42 -17.10
N LEU A 69 -2.28 13.30 -18.37
CA LEU A 69 -3.05 12.15 -18.87
C LEU A 69 -2.15 10.93 -19.19
N GLN A 70 -0.83 11.03 -18.98
CA GLN A 70 0.13 9.97 -19.28
C GLN A 70 -0.16 8.65 -18.54
N PRO A 71 -0.43 8.61 -17.22
CA PRO A 71 -0.74 7.35 -16.53
C PRO A 71 -2.01 6.67 -17.05
N ILE A 72 -3.02 7.46 -17.40
CA ILE A 72 -4.28 6.95 -17.96
C ILE A 72 -4.01 6.34 -19.33
N ALA A 73 -3.21 6.99 -20.18
CA ALA A 73 -2.83 6.46 -21.48
C ALA A 73 -1.99 5.18 -21.37
N ASP A 74 -1.06 5.10 -20.41
CA ASP A 74 -0.25 3.90 -20.17
C ASP A 74 -1.12 2.75 -19.66
N GLY A 75 -2.10 3.02 -18.79
CA GLY A 75 -3.09 2.04 -18.34
C GLY A 75 -3.98 1.54 -19.48
N MET A 76 -4.61 2.44 -20.25
CA MET A 76 -5.44 2.07 -21.41
C MET A 76 -4.65 1.22 -22.41
N LYS A 77 -3.39 1.60 -22.69
CA LYS A 77 -2.50 0.83 -23.56
C LYS A 77 -2.31 -0.60 -23.08
N LEU A 78 -2.16 -0.82 -21.78
CA LEU A 78 -2.03 -2.16 -21.20
C LEU A 78 -3.35 -2.94 -21.24
N PHE A 79 -4.50 -2.29 -21.08
CA PHE A 79 -5.81 -2.94 -21.22
C PHE A 79 -6.10 -3.44 -22.64
N PHE A 80 -5.67 -2.71 -23.66
CA PHE A 80 -5.81 -3.13 -25.06
C PHE A 80 -4.66 -4.05 -25.53
N LYS A 81 -3.67 -4.32 -24.68
CA LYS A 81 -2.56 -5.21 -25.01
C LYS A 81 -3.05 -6.66 -25.00
N GLU A 82 -2.67 -7.43 -26.02
CA GLU A 82 -2.90 -8.87 -26.02
C GLU A 82 -2.16 -9.55 -24.86
N VAL A 83 -2.85 -10.45 -24.17
CA VAL A 83 -2.30 -11.24 -23.05
C VAL A 83 -1.58 -12.46 -23.61
N LEU A 84 -0.25 -12.42 -23.62
CA LEU A 84 0.59 -13.53 -24.06
C LEU A 84 1.02 -14.36 -22.85
N VAL A 85 0.55 -15.60 -22.77
CA VAL A 85 1.00 -16.58 -21.75
C VAL A 85 2.02 -17.52 -22.39
N PRO A 86 3.25 -17.65 -21.85
CA PRO A 86 4.26 -18.52 -22.42
C PRO A 86 3.85 -20.00 -22.38
N THR A 87 4.06 -20.76 -23.46
CA THR A 87 3.64 -22.18 -23.57
C THR A 87 4.32 -23.11 -22.56
N LYS A 88 5.53 -22.77 -22.11
CA LYS A 88 6.27 -23.56 -21.11
C LYS A 88 5.96 -23.16 -19.67
N ALA A 89 5.27 -22.03 -19.46
CA ALA A 89 4.94 -21.55 -18.13
C ALA A 89 3.76 -22.34 -17.55
N ASP A 90 3.72 -22.44 -16.23
CA ASP A 90 2.52 -22.91 -15.54
C ASP A 90 1.46 -21.81 -15.56
N GLY A 91 0.41 -21.99 -16.35
CA GLY A 91 -0.63 -20.98 -16.56
C GLY A 91 -1.37 -20.59 -15.28
N TRP A 92 -1.57 -21.52 -14.35
CA TRP A 92 -2.28 -21.24 -13.10
C TRP A 92 -1.42 -20.37 -12.16
N LEU A 93 -0.16 -20.77 -11.96
CA LEU A 93 0.77 -20.00 -11.14
C LEU A 93 1.09 -18.64 -11.77
N PHE A 94 1.14 -18.54 -13.10
CA PHE A 94 1.43 -17.29 -13.80
C PHE A 94 0.34 -16.22 -13.58
N ILE A 95 -0.92 -16.63 -13.45
CA ILE A 95 -2.05 -15.72 -13.19
C ILE A 95 -2.16 -15.37 -11.70
N ILE A 96 -1.91 -16.33 -10.81
CA ILE A 96 -2.03 -16.13 -9.36
C ILE A 96 -0.86 -15.33 -8.79
N ALA A 97 0.34 -15.48 -9.34
CA ALA A 97 1.52 -14.83 -8.79
C ALA A 97 1.39 -13.29 -8.70
N PRO A 98 0.92 -12.57 -9.73
CA PRO A 98 0.65 -11.13 -9.62
C PRO A 98 -0.40 -10.79 -8.54
N ILE A 99 -1.41 -11.65 -8.36
CA ILE A 99 -2.45 -11.45 -7.33
C ILE A 99 -1.84 -11.62 -5.94
N LEU A 100 -0.98 -12.62 -5.73
CA LEU A 100 -0.29 -12.84 -4.45
C LEU A 100 0.74 -11.75 -4.14
N ALA A 101 1.24 -11.03 -5.14
CA ALA A 101 2.08 -9.85 -4.91
C ALA A 101 1.24 -8.60 -4.58
N LEU A 102 0.12 -8.40 -5.28
CA LEU A 102 -0.70 -7.20 -5.16
C LEU A 102 -1.64 -7.24 -3.95
N ALA A 103 -2.25 -8.39 -3.65
CA ALA A 103 -3.25 -8.49 -2.58
C ALA A 103 -2.67 -8.17 -1.19
N PRO A 104 -1.48 -8.66 -0.79
CA PRO A 104 -0.85 -8.26 0.46
C PRO A 104 -0.52 -6.76 0.49
N ALA A 105 -0.04 -6.20 -0.63
CA ALA A 105 0.29 -4.79 -0.73
C ALA A 105 -0.94 -3.89 -0.50
N LEU A 106 -2.12 -4.28 -1.02
CA LEU A 106 -3.37 -3.57 -0.77
C LEU A 106 -3.92 -3.82 0.63
N ALA A 107 -3.80 -5.06 1.14
CA ALA A 107 -4.26 -5.42 2.48
C ALA A 107 -3.51 -4.68 3.59
N ALA A 108 -2.21 -4.41 3.40
CA ALA A 108 -1.40 -3.65 4.36
C ALA A 108 -2.01 -2.26 4.69
N TRP A 109 -2.71 -1.63 3.76
CA TRP A 109 -3.36 -0.33 3.98
C TRP A 109 -4.59 -0.37 4.89
N ALA A 110 -5.09 -1.56 5.26
CA ALA A 110 -6.25 -1.68 6.11
C ALA A 110 -6.04 -1.14 7.54
N VAL A 111 -4.80 -1.18 8.04
CA VAL A 111 -4.49 -0.81 9.43
C VAL A 111 -3.87 0.60 9.53
N VAL A 112 -3.52 1.21 8.40
CA VAL A 112 -2.91 2.55 8.38
C VAL A 112 -3.96 3.60 8.78
N PRO A 113 -3.72 4.38 9.86
CA PRO A 113 -4.63 5.44 10.27
C PRO A 113 -4.40 6.69 9.42
N PHE A 114 -5.44 7.17 8.72
CA PHE A 114 -5.38 8.40 7.93
C PHE A 114 -5.77 9.66 8.72
N TRP A 115 -6.59 9.49 9.76
CA TRP A 115 -6.99 10.51 10.73
C TRP A 115 -7.42 9.82 12.03
N ASP A 116 -7.82 10.57 13.04
CA ASP A 116 -8.30 10.00 14.31
C ASP A 116 -9.56 9.14 14.13
N GLY A 117 -9.44 7.83 14.41
CA GLY A 117 -10.48 6.84 14.10
C GLY A 117 -10.67 6.53 12.61
N GLY A 118 -9.73 6.96 11.75
CA GLY A 118 -9.75 6.82 10.30
C GLY A 118 -9.12 5.55 9.73
N ALA A 119 -8.66 4.64 10.58
CA ALA A 119 -8.22 3.32 10.14
C ALA A 119 -9.42 2.47 9.70
N LEU A 120 -9.27 1.70 8.61
CA LEU A 120 -10.33 0.78 8.16
C LEU A 120 -10.58 -0.32 9.20
N ALA A 121 -9.51 -0.90 9.72
CA ALA A 121 -9.52 -1.86 10.81
C ALA A 121 -8.55 -1.40 11.90
N ASN A 122 -9.10 -1.01 13.06
CA ASN A 122 -8.29 -0.71 14.22
C ASN A 122 -7.93 -2.03 14.91
N VAL A 123 -6.71 -2.52 14.68
CA VAL A 123 -6.21 -3.80 15.20
C VAL A 123 -5.17 -3.54 16.28
N ASP A 124 -5.35 -4.14 17.45
CA ASP A 124 -4.42 -3.97 18.58
C ASP A 124 -2.99 -4.40 18.23
N ALA A 125 -2.85 -5.47 17.45
CA ALA A 125 -1.58 -5.97 16.93
C ALA A 125 -1.25 -5.42 15.52
N GLY A 126 -1.48 -4.13 15.28
CA GLY A 126 -1.39 -3.53 13.95
C GLY A 126 0.00 -3.59 13.30
N VAL A 127 1.07 -3.36 14.07
CA VAL A 127 2.45 -3.47 13.56
C VAL A 127 2.80 -4.93 13.18
N LEU A 128 2.37 -5.90 13.98
CA LEU A 128 2.58 -7.32 13.69
C LEU A 128 1.81 -7.76 12.45
N TYR A 129 0.60 -7.24 12.26
CA TYR A 129 -0.19 -7.45 11.04
C TYR A 129 0.57 -6.96 9.79
N LEU A 130 1.13 -5.75 9.84
CA LEU A 130 1.91 -5.21 8.71
C LEU A 130 3.08 -6.11 8.37
N LEU A 131 3.89 -6.49 9.37
CA LEU A 131 5.04 -7.38 9.17
C LEU A 131 4.63 -8.73 8.59
N ALA A 132 3.56 -9.34 9.10
CA ALA A 132 3.07 -10.62 8.62
C ALA A 132 2.60 -10.53 7.15
N ILE A 133 1.83 -9.50 6.79
CA ILE A 133 1.33 -9.32 5.43
C ILE A 133 2.45 -9.01 4.45
N THR A 134 3.43 -8.19 4.81
CA THR A 134 4.56 -7.89 3.92
C THR A 134 5.38 -9.15 3.63
N SER A 135 5.62 -10.00 4.63
CA SER A 135 6.30 -11.28 4.43
C SER A 135 5.52 -12.23 3.52
N VAL A 136 4.18 -12.16 3.51
CA VAL A 136 3.36 -12.92 2.55
C VAL A 136 3.62 -12.47 1.10
N GLY A 137 3.87 -11.17 0.88
CA GLY A 137 4.20 -10.62 -0.44
C GLY A 137 5.46 -11.23 -1.08
N VAL A 138 6.44 -11.64 -0.27
CA VAL A 138 7.66 -12.32 -0.73
C VAL A 138 7.34 -13.63 -1.46
N TYR A 139 6.32 -14.37 -1.02
CA TYR A 139 5.89 -15.60 -1.69
C TYR A 139 5.36 -15.32 -3.10
N GLY A 140 4.67 -14.20 -3.31
CA GLY A 140 4.20 -13.79 -4.64
C GLY A 140 5.34 -13.67 -5.65
N ILE A 141 6.49 -13.14 -5.21
CA ILE A 141 7.68 -12.96 -6.05
C ILE A 141 8.37 -14.30 -6.36
N ILE A 142 8.46 -15.20 -5.38
CA ILE A 142 9.02 -16.54 -5.60
C ILE A 142 8.15 -17.34 -6.59
N ILE A 143 6.83 -17.32 -6.39
CA ILE A 143 5.89 -18.04 -7.27
C ILE A 143 5.92 -17.45 -8.69
N ALA A 144 6.05 -16.12 -8.84
CA ALA A 144 6.21 -15.48 -10.15
C ALA A 144 7.45 -15.99 -10.90
N GLY A 145 8.58 -16.12 -10.19
CA GLY A 145 9.81 -16.67 -10.76
C GLY A 145 9.70 -18.15 -11.14
N TRP A 146 9.03 -18.94 -10.30
CA TRP A 146 8.77 -20.36 -10.54
C TRP A 146 7.84 -20.58 -11.74
N ALA A 147 6.77 -19.78 -11.87
CA ALA A 147 5.76 -19.89 -12.91
C ALA A 147 6.35 -19.84 -14.33
N SER A 148 7.45 -19.11 -14.53
CA SER A 148 8.09 -18.94 -15.84
C SER A 148 8.79 -20.20 -16.37
N HIS A 149 8.96 -21.26 -15.57
CA HIS A 149 9.60 -22.53 -15.95
C HIS A 149 10.96 -22.36 -16.68
N SER A 150 11.76 -21.39 -16.23
CA SER A 150 13.09 -21.09 -16.77
C SER A 150 14.08 -20.78 -15.65
N LYS A 151 15.31 -21.26 -15.79
CA LYS A 151 16.36 -21.14 -14.76
C LYS A 151 16.71 -19.69 -14.43
N TYR A 152 16.71 -18.80 -15.44
CA TYR A 152 17.15 -17.41 -15.24
C TYR A 152 16.13 -16.58 -14.43
N PRO A 153 14.82 -16.54 -14.78
CA PRO A 153 13.81 -15.89 -13.96
C PRO A 153 13.71 -16.47 -12.55
N PHE A 154 13.85 -17.80 -12.41
CA PHE A 154 13.82 -18.45 -11.11
C PHE A 154 14.97 -18.01 -10.19
N LEU A 155 16.22 -18.01 -10.69
CA LEU A 155 17.38 -17.53 -9.93
C LEU A 155 17.29 -16.03 -9.61
N GLY A 156 16.73 -15.22 -10.54
CA GLY A 156 16.45 -13.82 -10.30
C GLY A 156 15.46 -13.59 -9.16
N ALA A 157 14.36 -14.34 -9.14
CA ALA A 157 13.36 -14.29 -8.08
C ALA A 157 13.94 -14.72 -6.72
N MET A 158 14.76 -15.78 -6.67
CA MET A 158 15.43 -16.20 -5.44
C MET A 158 16.36 -15.13 -4.86
N ARG A 159 17.08 -14.38 -5.72
CA ARG A 159 17.93 -13.26 -5.29
C ARG A 159 17.12 -12.11 -4.72
N SER A 160 16.02 -11.75 -5.39
CA SER A 160 15.12 -10.70 -4.91
C SER A 160 14.42 -11.09 -3.60
N ALA A 161 13.99 -12.35 -3.47
CA ALA A 161 13.43 -12.88 -2.24
C ALA A 161 14.42 -12.82 -1.07
N ALA A 162 15.66 -13.29 -1.28
CA ALA A 162 16.70 -13.21 -0.27
C ALA A 162 16.97 -11.76 0.16
N GLN A 163 16.98 -10.81 -0.79
CA GLN A 163 17.12 -9.40 -0.49
C GLN A 163 15.98 -8.89 0.40
N MET A 164 14.71 -9.11 0.00
CA MET A 164 13.56 -8.60 0.74
C MET A 164 13.51 -9.14 2.16
N VAL A 165 13.68 -10.46 2.36
CA VAL A 165 13.71 -11.07 3.70
C VAL A 165 14.82 -10.47 4.56
N SER A 166 16.01 -10.22 3.99
CA SER A 166 17.12 -9.60 4.74
C SER A 166 16.79 -8.19 5.23
N TYR A 167 16.11 -7.39 4.40
CA TYR A 167 15.67 -6.04 4.78
C TYR A 167 14.45 -6.04 5.70
N GLU A 168 13.56 -7.03 5.61
CA GLU A 168 12.43 -7.20 6.53
C GLU A 168 12.90 -7.42 7.96
N VAL A 169 13.92 -8.28 8.17
CA VAL A 169 14.49 -8.50 9.51
C VAL A 169 15.08 -7.20 10.06
N SER A 170 15.81 -6.45 9.24
CA SER A 170 16.44 -5.19 9.64
C SER A 170 15.39 -4.12 9.99
N MET A 171 14.34 -3.99 9.17
CA MET A 171 13.20 -3.10 9.43
C MET A 171 12.43 -3.53 10.69
N GLY A 172 12.21 -4.83 10.88
CA GLY A 172 11.58 -5.39 12.07
C GLY A 172 12.35 -5.03 13.34
N MET A 173 13.68 -5.15 13.33
CA MET A 173 14.53 -4.73 14.45
C MET A 173 14.46 -3.23 14.71
N ALA A 174 14.40 -2.39 13.67
CA ALA A 174 14.24 -0.95 13.83
C ALA A 174 12.88 -0.57 14.44
N LEU A 175 11.81 -1.29 14.11
CA LEU A 175 10.47 -1.06 14.66
C LEU A 175 10.40 -1.37 16.16
N ILE A 176 11.18 -2.32 16.68
CA ILE A 176 11.21 -2.64 18.12
C ILE A 176 11.49 -1.39 18.96
N ALA A 177 12.41 -0.52 18.53
CA ALA A 177 12.69 0.73 19.22
C ALA A 177 11.45 1.63 19.34
N VAL A 178 10.64 1.72 18.28
CA VAL A 178 9.39 2.51 18.29
C VAL A 178 8.35 1.89 19.21
N LEU A 179 8.25 0.56 19.22
CA LEU A 179 7.32 -0.18 20.09
C LEU A 179 7.67 -0.01 21.58
N MET A 180 8.96 0.00 21.92
CA MET A 180 9.40 0.22 23.30
C MET A 180 9.05 1.61 23.83
N VAL A 181 9.01 2.63 22.96
CA VAL A 181 8.65 4.00 23.35
C VAL A 181 7.16 4.18 23.48
N SER A 182 6.42 3.74 22.46
CA SER A 182 4.97 3.90 22.37
C SER A 182 4.21 2.98 23.32
N ASN A 183 4.83 1.89 23.77
CA ASN A 183 4.24 0.86 24.63
C ASN A 183 2.89 0.32 24.10
N SER A 184 2.71 0.32 22.77
CA SER A 184 1.54 -0.20 22.09
C SER A 184 1.94 -0.78 20.73
N LEU A 185 1.22 -1.82 20.29
CA LEU A 185 1.36 -2.41 18.95
C LEU A 185 0.36 -1.82 17.95
N ASN A 186 -0.56 -0.97 18.43
CA ASN A 186 -1.60 -0.36 17.64
C ASN A 186 -1.06 0.89 16.93
N LEU A 187 -1.19 0.96 15.59
CA LEU A 187 -0.70 2.09 14.81
C LEU A 187 -1.36 3.42 15.18
N SER A 188 -2.64 3.41 15.55
CA SER A 188 -3.35 4.62 15.95
C SER A 188 -2.80 5.18 17.27
N ASP A 189 -2.50 4.30 18.22
CA ASP A 189 -1.93 4.70 19.50
C ASP A 189 -0.47 5.13 19.36
N ILE A 190 0.30 4.50 18.47
CA ILE A 190 1.66 4.92 18.13
C ILE A 190 1.65 6.35 17.57
N VAL A 191 0.73 6.67 16.65
CA VAL A 191 0.60 8.03 16.11
C VAL A 191 0.17 9.02 17.19
N ARG A 192 -0.79 8.66 18.07
CA ARG A 192 -1.20 9.50 19.19
C ARG A 192 -0.07 9.74 20.20
N ALA A 193 0.83 8.76 20.39
CA ALA A 193 1.99 8.93 21.26
C ALA A 193 2.96 10.01 20.74
N GLN A 194 2.96 10.30 19.44
CA GLN A 194 3.80 11.35 18.83
C GLN A 194 3.33 12.78 19.19
N ASP A 195 2.10 12.95 19.68
CA ASP A 195 1.59 14.26 20.15
C ASP A 195 2.25 14.72 21.46
N GLN A 196 3.16 13.91 22.03
CA GLN A 196 3.91 14.21 23.25
C GLN A 196 5.41 14.31 22.95
N GLY A 197 6.12 15.30 23.53
CA GLY A 197 7.56 15.52 23.36
C GLY A 197 7.94 16.98 23.04
N ARG A 198 9.22 17.34 23.13
CA ARG A 198 9.69 18.73 22.91
C ARG A 198 9.36 19.24 21.51
N PHE A 199 9.46 18.38 20.49
CA PHE A 199 9.13 18.79 19.12
C PHE A 199 7.62 18.93 18.89
N ALA A 200 6.80 18.16 19.61
CA ALA A 200 5.35 18.32 19.62
C ALA A 200 4.95 19.65 20.29
N GLU A 201 5.59 20.00 21.42
CA GLU A 201 5.38 21.28 22.12
C GLU A 201 5.78 22.50 21.27
N MET A 202 6.81 22.36 20.42
CA MET A 202 7.23 23.39 19.46
C MET A 202 6.33 23.48 18.22
N GLY A 203 5.27 22.67 18.13
CA GLY A 203 4.35 22.64 16.99
C GLY A 203 4.84 21.84 15.77
N PHE A 204 5.97 21.14 15.89
CA PHE A 204 6.54 20.27 14.85
C PHE A 204 6.24 18.79 15.14
N GLY A 205 4.95 18.44 15.27
CA GLY A 205 4.51 17.06 15.59
C GLY A 205 5.01 16.00 14.60
N PHE A 206 5.22 16.34 13.32
CA PHE A 206 5.78 15.42 12.32
C PHE A 206 7.23 14.97 12.60
N LEU A 207 7.99 15.77 13.35
CA LEU A 207 9.37 15.46 13.76
C LEU A 207 9.43 14.94 15.21
N SER A 208 8.30 14.56 15.79
CA SER A 208 8.24 14.00 17.13
C SER A 208 8.51 12.49 17.09
N TRP A 209 9.66 12.05 17.59
CA TRP A 209 9.99 10.64 17.83
C TRP A 209 10.39 10.43 19.30
N THR A 210 9.66 11.07 20.22
CA THR A 210 9.44 10.63 21.61
C THR A 210 10.67 10.19 22.44
N TRP A 211 11.82 10.84 22.22
CA TRP A 211 12.95 10.99 23.18
C TRP A 211 13.53 12.42 23.20
N LEU A 212 12.92 13.31 22.41
CA LEU A 212 13.04 14.75 22.50
C LEU A 212 11.71 15.26 23.00
#